data_AF-A0A227I1K6-F1
#
_entry.id   AF-A0A227I1K6-F1
#
_cell.length_a   1.000
_cell.length_b   1.000
_cell.length_c   1.000
_cell.angle_alpha   90.00
_cell.angle_beta   90.00
_cell.angle_gamma   90.00
#
_symmetry.space_group_name_H-M   'P 1'
#
loop_
_entity.id
_entity.type
_entity.pdbx_description
1 polymer ?
#
loop_
_entity_poly.entity_id
_entity_poly.type
_entity_poly.pdbx_seq_one_letter_code
_entity_poly.pdbx_strand_id
1 'polypeptide(L)' 'MAVEEQDQETFDEIEPELAELEEKLAQLEFRRMFSGDHDSSDCYIDLQAGSGGTEAQDWTNMMLRMY' A
#
# COMPACT_ATOMS: atom_id res chain seq x y z
N MET A 1 -2.15 0.38 31.19
CA MET A 1 -2.65 -0.74 32.01
C MET A 1 -1.65 -1.89 32.03
N ALA A 2 -1.48 -2.75 31.01
CA ALA A 2 -0.49 -3.86 31.08
C ALA A 2 0.97 -3.42 31.27
N VAL A 3 1.42 -2.39 30.54
CA VAL A 3 2.78 -1.81 30.68
C VAL A 3 3.00 -1.12 32.04
N GLU A 4 1.92 -0.62 32.65
CA GLU A 4 1.97 0.04 33.96
C GLU A 4 2.03 -0.99 35.11
N GLU A 5 1.61 -2.23 34.86
CA GLU A 5 1.59 -3.34 35.83
C GLU A 5 2.78 -4.32 35.66
N GLN A 6 3.70 -4.07 34.72
CA GLN A 6 4.82 -4.97 34.37
C GLN A 6 4.39 -6.40 34.03
N ASP A 7 3.16 -6.56 33.52
CA ASP A 7 2.62 -7.86 33.15
C ASP A 7 3.05 -8.22 31.72
N GLN A 8 4.17 -8.92 31.62
CA GLN A 8 4.76 -9.34 30.35
C GLN A 8 3.93 -10.44 29.66
N GLU A 9 3.24 -11.31 30.42
CA GLU A 9 2.37 -12.33 29.82
C GLU A 9 1.21 -11.68 29.08
N THR A 10 0.52 -10.72 29.72
CA THR A 10 -0.56 -9.97 29.08
C THR A 10 -0.05 -9.13 27.88
N PHE A 11 1.18 -8.62 27.94
CA PHE A 11 1.77 -7.88 26.82
C PHE A 11 2.04 -8.79 25.60
N ASP A 12 2.62 -9.96 25.84
CA ASP A 12 2.96 -10.94 24.81
C ASP A 12 1.70 -11.56 24.17
N GLU A 13 0.58 -11.62 24.90
CA GLU A 13 -0.73 -12.04 24.36
C GLU A 13 -1.38 -10.98 23.45
N ILE A 14 -1.08 -9.68 23.62
CA ILE A 14 -1.66 -8.60 22.83
C ILE A 14 -0.99 -8.46 21.46
N GLU A 15 0.30 -8.74 21.32
CA GLU A 15 1.01 -8.69 20.03
C GLU A 15 0.33 -9.50 18.91
N PRO A 16 -0.02 -10.80 19.11
CA PRO A 16 -0.69 -11.57 18.08
C PRO A 16 -2.11 -11.05 17.79
N GLU A 17 -2.85 -10.57 18.80
CA GLU A 17 -4.16 -9.95 18.60
C GLU A 17 -4.06 -8.66 17.76
N LEU A 18 -3.06 -7.83 18.02
CA LEU A 18 -2.79 -6.63 17.24
C LEU A 18 -2.46 -6.97 15.78
N ALA A 19 -1.59 -7.96 15.56
CA ALA A 19 -1.24 -8.42 14.22
C ALA A 19 -2.47 -8.91 13.44
N GLU A 20 -3.37 -9.66 14.09
CA GLU A 20 -4.63 -10.08 13.47
C GLU A 20 -5.54 -8.90 13.11
N LEU A 21 -5.63 -7.89 13.98
CA LEU A 21 -6.44 -6.70 13.74
C LEU A 21 -5.87 -5.85 12.60
N GLU A 22 -4.55 -5.71 12.53
CA GLU A 22 -3.87 -5.04 11.41
C GLU A 22 -4.15 -5.75 10.08
N GLU A 23 -4.10 -7.09 10.05
CA GLU A 23 -4.42 -7.84 8.84
C GLU A 23 -5.89 -7.63 8.42
N LYS A 24 -6.83 -7.73 9.36
CA LYS A 24 -8.27 -7.50 9.10
C LYS A 24 -8.52 -6.08 8.60
N LEU A 25 -7.83 -5.09 9.17
CA LEU A 25 -7.92 -3.70 8.75
C LEU A 25 -7.37 -3.51 7.32
N ALA A 26 -6.18 -4.04 7.03
CA ALA A 26 -5.57 -3.95 5.71
C ALA A 26 -6.46 -4.57 4.62
N GLN A 27 -7.10 -5.71 4.91
CA GLN A 27 -8.05 -6.33 3.98
C GLN A 27 -9.27 -5.44 3.70
N LEU A 28 -9.80 -4.77 4.72
CA LEU A 28 -10.93 -3.85 4.57
C LEU A 28 -10.56 -2.60 3.77
N GLU A 29 -9.38 -2.03 4.04
CA GLU A 29 -8.87 -0.88 3.29
C GLU A 29 -8.63 -1.23 1.83
N PHE A 30 -8.05 -2.39 1.55
CA PHE A 30 -7.86 -2.89 0.20
C PHE A 30 -9.20 -3.01 -0.54
N ARG A 31 -10.22 -3.66 0.07
CA ARG A 31 -11.55 -3.78 -0.55
C ARG A 31 -12.24 -2.43 -0.77
N ARG A 32 -11.99 -1.45 0.08
CA ARG A 32 -12.53 -0.09 -0.09
C ARG A 32 -11.88 0.62 -1.27
N MET A 33 -10.56 0.50 -1.40
CA MET A 33 -9.81 1.12 -2.51
C MET A 33 -10.12 0.44 -3.84
N PHE A 34 -10.19 -0.89 -3.85
CA PHE A 34 -10.44 -1.71 -5.04
C PHE A 34 -11.91 -2.11 -5.19
N SER A 35 -12.81 -1.12 -5.28
CA SER A 35 -14.26 -1.31 -5.38
C SER A 35 -14.83 -1.15 -6.80
N GLY A 36 -13.99 -0.86 -7.78
CA GLY A 36 -14.33 -0.77 -9.19
C GLY A 36 -14.41 -2.13 -9.87
N ASP A 37 -15.25 -2.20 -10.91
CA ASP A 37 -15.56 -3.46 -11.62
C ASP A 37 -14.34 -4.15 -12.26
N HIS A 38 -13.28 -3.39 -12.56
CA HIS A 38 -12.08 -3.88 -13.25
C HIS A 38 -10.80 -3.81 -12.40
N ASP A 39 -10.93 -3.57 -11.10
CA ASP A 39 -9.77 -3.41 -10.21
C ASP A 39 -8.92 -4.68 -10.05
N SER A 40 -9.52 -5.85 -10.32
CA SER A 40 -8.82 -7.13 -10.35
C SER A 40 -8.24 -7.49 -11.72
N SER A 41 -8.49 -6.67 -12.75
CA SER A 41 -8.02 -6.92 -14.11
C SER A 41 -6.59 -6.41 -14.30
N ASP A 42 -5.83 -7.07 -15.17
CA ASP A 42 -4.55 -6.53 -15.63
C ASP A 42 -4.78 -5.15 -16.28
N CYS A 43 -3.83 -4.23 -16.08
CA CYS A 43 -3.90 -2.89 -16.65
C CYS A 43 -2.79 -2.63 -17.66
N TYR A 44 -3.09 -1.74 -18.60
CA TYR A 44 -2.10 -1.15 -19.50
C TYR A 44 -1.82 0.26 -19.03
N ILE A 45 -0.53 0.60 -18.87
CA ILE A 45 -0.08 1.94 -18.51
C ILE A 45 0.61 2.54 -19.73
N ASP A 46 0.11 3.68 -20.19
CA ASP A 46 0.70 4.46 -21.28
C ASP A 46 1.28 5.76 -20.70
N LEU A 47 2.55 6.04 -21.02
CA LEU A 47 3.31 7.18 -20.51
C LEU A 47 3.74 8.07 -21.67
N GLN A 48 3.09 9.22 -21.80
CA GLN A 48 3.36 10.18 -22.86
C GLN A 48 4.14 11.38 -22.34
N ALA A 49 5.26 11.71 -23.00
CA ALA A 49 6.03 12.91 -22.68
C ALA A 49 5.24 14.18 -23.03
N GLY A 50 5.14 15.09 -22.06
CA GLY A 50 4.48 16.38 -22.23
C GLY A 50 5.32 17.42 -22.97
N SER A 51 4.87 18.67 -22.94
CA SER A 51 5.59 19.80 -23.55
C SER A 51 6.83 20.18 -22.74
N GLY A 52 7.97 19.59 -23.08
CA GLY A 52 9.30 19.97 -22.58
C GLY A 52 10.45 19.48 -23.48
N GLY A 53 10.14 19.08 -24.71
CA GLY A 53 11.13 18.56 -25.66
C GLY A 53 11.88 17.34 -25.11
N THR A 54 13.20 17.31 -25.31
CA THR A 54 14.05 16.18 -24.91
C THR A 54 14.07 15.93 -23.40
N GLU A 55 14.02 16.99 -22.59
CA GLU A 55 14.07 16.82 -21.12
C GLU A 55 12.81 16.15 -20.58
N ALA A 56 11.64 16.50 -21.14
CA ALA A 56 10.39 15.79 -20.82
C ALA A 56 10.44 14.33 -21.27
N GLN A 57 11.06 14.02 -22.41
CA GLN A 57 11.23 12.64 -22.89
C GLN A 57 12.17 11.84 -22.00
N ASP A 58 13.29 12.43 -21.57
CA ASP A 58 14.23 11.80 -20.64
C ASP A 58 13.56 11.52 -19.29
N TRP A 59 12.74 12.46 -18.79
CA TRP A 59 11.95 12.23 -17.58
C TRP A 59 10.92 11.12 -17.75
N THR A 60 10.16 11.09 -18.85
CA THR A 60 9.23 9.99 -19.14
C THR A 60 9.96 8.64 -19.22
N ASN A 61 11.16 8.61 -19.81
CA ASN A 61 12.02 7.42 -19.82
C ASN A 61 12.47 6.99 -18.42
N MET A 62 12.69 7.94 -17.50
CA MET A 62 12.98 7.62 -16.10
C MET A 62 11.77 6.97 -15.42
N MET A 63 10.57 7.52 -15.64
CA MET A 63 9.33 6.96 -15.09
C MET A 63 9.06 5.54 -15.63
N LEU A 64 9.28 5.32 -16.93
CA LEU A 64 9.20 4.00 -17.57
C LEU A 64 10.15 2.94 -17.00
N ARG A 65 11.24 3.34 -16.32
CA ARG A 65 12.17 2.41 -15.66
C ARG A 65 11.86 2.21 -14.19
N MET A 66 11.12 3.13 -13.59
CA MET A 66 10.74 3.07 -12.18
C MET A 66 9.56 2.12 -11.96
N TYR A 67 8.60 2.14 -12.88
CA TYR A 67 7.47 1.22 -12.93
C TYR A 67 7.80 -0.01 -13.77
#